data_AF-A0A7R5K9I9-F1
#
_entry.id   AF-A0A7R5K9I9-F1
#
_cell.length_a   1.000
_cell.length_b   1.000
_cell.length_c   1.000
_cell.angle_alpha   90.00
_cell.angle_beta   90.00
_cell.angle_gamma   90.00
#
_symmetry.space_group_name_H-M   'P 1'
#
loop_
_entity.id
_entity.type
_entity.pdbx_description
1 polymer ?
#
loop_
_entity_poly.entity_id
_entity_poly.type
_entity_poly.pdbx_seq_one_letter_code
_entity_poly.pdbx_strand_id
1 'polypeptide(L)'
;MEYGKLHPGLGPPRHRRSCWSRLHGSAGEEPHILLECDSNVLEPFQKHLKLYKIRRKVDISPCPDLSLWAVIPGEQAGDASSSLPKCAGQAVLLTPDPRAEVMGWRLITKKGANLSEIIPGSEVGDVQDYHRHRYKQGIPEGVKDLPPGVALPLESNLAYMNGISFTKGCYIGQELTARTHHMGVIRKRLLPVSFSAPLPKDGIPEGAEILTESGKPAGKFRAGGGDLGIALLRLAHVNEPLCIDVGGDKVKLSANTPEWWPKSAAK
;
A
#
# COMPACT_ATOMS: atom_id res chain seq x y z
N MET A 1 3.24 -16.04 -1.98
CA MET A 1 3.87 -15.05 -1.10
C MET A 1 3.71 -15.58 0.30
N GLU A 2 4.80 -15.88 0.97
CA GLU A 2 4.84 -16.18 2.40
C GLU A 2 5.41 -14.92 3.09
N TYR A 3 5.21 -14.68 4.38
CA TYR A 3 5.56 -13.38 5.02
C TYR A 3 6.22 -13.61 6.37
N GLY A 4 7.00 -12.67 6.92
CA GLY A 4 7.55 -12.81 8.27
C GLY A 4 7.64 -11.50 9.07
N LYS A 5 7.58 -11.58 10.41
CA LYS A 5 7.49 -10.46 11.37
C LYS A 5 8.89 -9.95 11.78
N LEU A 6 9.08 -8.62 12.00
CA LEU A 6 10.07 -7.93 12.91
C LEU A 6 10.24 -6.37 12.69
N HIS A 7 10.88 -5.65 13.64
CA HIS A 7 10.94 -4.17 13.95
C HIS A 7 12.34 -3.48 13.77
N PRO A 8 12.66 -2.23 14.23
CA PRO A 8 12.04 -0.86 14.20
C PRO A 8 13.04 0.24 13.65
N GLY A 9 12.79 1.56 13.85
CA GLY A 9 13.47 2.69 13.15
C GLY A 9 14.13 3.82 13.98
N LEU A 10 14.57 4.89 13.27
CA LEU A 10 14.76 6.31 13.68
C LEU A 10 15.11 7.13 12.42
N GLY A 11 14.42 8.24 12.16
CA GLY A 11 14.62 9.12 10.99
C GLY A 11 15.64 10.25 11.20
N PRO A 12 15.71 11.26 10.30
CA PRO A 12 15.59 11.22 8.84
C PRO A 12 16.92 11.61 8.16
N PRO A 13 17.10 11.30 6.86
CA PRO A 13 17.45 12.38 5.95
C PRO A 13 16.42 12.50 4.83
N ARG A 14 16.02 13.76 4.61
CA ARG A 14 15.04 14.20 3.63
C ARG A 14 15.49 13.83 2.23
N HIS A 15 15.00 12.73 1.67
CA HIS A 15 14.80 12.56 0.24
C HIS A 15 13.50 11.78 0.04
N ARG A 16 12.52 12.44 -0.59
CA ARG A 16 11.19 11.89 -0.89
C ARG A 16 11.35 10.61 -1.71
N ARG A 17 11.08 9.44 -1.10
CA ARG A 17 11.08 8.15 -1.78
C ARG A 17 9.71 7.95 -2.40
N SER A 18 9.64 7.99 -3.73
CA SER A 18 8.51 7.43 -4.46
C SER A 18 8.67 5.91 -4.54
N CYS A 19 7.58 5.18 -4.85
CA CYS A 19 7.44 3.71 -4.85
C CYS A 19 8.35 2.94 -5.85
N TRP A 20 9.60 3.35 -5.99
CA TRP A 20 10.60 2.79 -6.90
C TRP A 20 11.85 2.52 -6.09
N SER A 21 12.11 1.25 -5.79
CA SER A 21 13.37 0.87 -5.18
C SER A 21 14.42 0.78 -6.29
N ARG A 22 15.22 1.84 -6.43
CA ARG A 22 16.41 1.85 -7.28
C ARG A 22 17.43 0.88 -6.66
N LEU A 23 17.71 -0.23 -7.32
CA LEU A 23 18.92 -0.99 -7.02
C LEU A 23 20.10 -0.19 -7.58
N HIS A 24 20.91 0.37 -6.69
CA HIS A 24 22.22 0.88 -7.10
C HIS A 24 23.16 -0.32 -7.28
N GLY A 25 23.32 -0.78 -8.53
CA GLY A 25 24.57 -1.38 -8.96
C GLY A 25 25.67 -0.32 -8.97
N SER A 26 26.94 -0.73 -8.87
CA SER A 26 28.10 0.15 -8.69
C SER A 26 28.16 1.31 -9.71
N ALA A 27 28.97 2.34 -9.45
CA ALA A 27 29.10 3.54 -10.29
C ALA A 27 29.49 3.30 -11.77
N GLY A 28 29.71 2.04 -12.19
CA GLY A 28 29.98 1.62 -13.58
C GLY A 28 28.91 0.75 -14.24
N GLU A 29 27.81 0.38 -13.57
CA GLU A 29 26.71 -0.40 -14.18
C GLU A 29 25.57 0.52 -14.65
N GLU A 30 24.94 0.20 -15.79
CA GLU A 30 23.68 0.84 -16.16
C GLU A 30 22.65 0.64 -15.03
N PRO A 31 21.87 1.66 -14.65
CA PRO A 31 20.99 1.56 -13.49
C PRO A 31 19.86 0.55 -13.75
N HIS A 32 19.89 -0.58 -13.04
CA HIS A 32 18.76 -1.51 -12.98
C HIS A 32 17.69 -1.00 -12.01
N ILE A 33 16.41 -1.15 -12.38
CA ILE A 33 15.27 -0.78 -11.54
C ILE A 33 14.36 -1.98 -11.41
N LEU A 34 14.01 -2.35 -10.17
CA LEU A 34 12.99 -3.35 -9.90
C LEU A 34 11.63 -2.68 -9.74
N LEU A 35 10.62 -3.23 -10.42
CA LEU A 35 9.23 -2.77 -10.37
C LEU A 35 8.38 -3.84 -9.69
N GLU A 36 7.90 -3.53 -8.49
CA GLU A 36 6.88 -4.33 -7.81
C GLU A 36 5.51 -4.05 -8.43
N CYS A 37 4.76 -5.11 -8.75
CA CYS A 37 3.37 -5.02 -9.18
C CYS A 37 2.57 -6.24 -8.69
N ASP A 38 1.25 -6.11 -8.68
CA ASP A 38 0.35 -7.22 -8.39
C ASP A 38 0.48 -8.31 -9.46
N SER A 39 0.63 -9.57 -9.04
CA SER A 39 0.85 -10.71 -9.94
C SER A 39 -0.27 -10.88 -10.96
N ASN A 40 -1.50 -10.48 -10.64
CA ASN A 40 -2.66 -10.58 -11.53
C ASN A 40 -2.58 -9.63 -12.73
N VAL A 41 -1.71 -8.62 -12.70
CA VAL A 41 -1.53 -7.64 -13.78
C VAL A 41 -0.13 -7.63 -14.36
N LEU A 42 0.68 -8.67 -14.11
CA LEU A 42 2.04 -8.76 -14.62
C LEU A 42 2.11 -8.63 -16.15
N GLU A 43 1.30 -9.41 -16.89
CA GLU A 43 1.33 -9.37 -18.37
C GLU A 43 0.78 -8.04 -18.93
N PRO A 44 -0.40 -7.54 -18.51
CA PRO A 44 -0.87 -6.22 -18.93
C PRO A 44 0.11 -5.09 -18.60
N PHE A 45 0.73 -5.13 -17.43
CA PHE A 45 1.72 -4.14 -16.99
C PHE A 45 2.98 -4.18 -17.88
N GLN A 46 3.52 -5.37 -18.15
CA GLN A 46 4.68 -5.51 -19.04
C GLN A 46 4.35 -5.04 -20.47
N LYS A 47 3.16 -5.37 -20.99
CA LYS A 47 2.70 -4.89 -22.29
C LYS A 47 2.61 -3.36 -22.32
N HIS A 48 2.06 -2.75 -21.27
CA HIS A 48 1.98 -1.30 -21.14
C HIS A 48 3.35 -0.64 -21.17
N LEU A 49 4.34 -1.16 -20.41
CA LEU A 49 5.70 -0.61 -20.43
C LEU A 49 6.36 -0.75 -21.81
N LYS A 50 6.16 -1.89 -22.50
CA LYS A 50 6.70 -2.13 -23.84
C LYS A 50 6.14 -1.15 -24.89
N LEU A 51 4.90 -0.68 -24.75
CA LEU A 51 4.33 0.34 -25.63
C LEU A 51 5.13 1.66 -25.57
N TYR A 52 5.63 2.05 -24.40
CA TYR A 52 6.38 3.30 -24.21
C TYR A 52 7.91 3.15 -24.35
N LYS A 53 8.42 1.92 -24.54
CA LYS A 53 9.86 1.63 -24.73
C LYS A 53 10.39 2.07 -26.09
N ILE A 54 9.56 2.41 -27.08
CA ILE A 54 9.97 2.66 -28.48
C ILE A 54 11.20 3.59 -28.55
N ARG A 55 12.27 3.10 -29.21
CA ARG A 55 13.57 3.80 -29.37
C ARG A 55 14.33 4.10 -28.07
N ARG A 56 13.99 3.43 -26.96
CA ARG A 56 14.74 3.50 -25.69
C ARG A 56 15.58 2.22 -25.50
N LYS A 57 16.83 2.41 -25.07
CA LYS A 57 17.74 1.32 -24.67
C LYS A 57 17.42 0.88 -23.24
N VAL A 58 16.32 0.14 -23.08
CA VAL A 58 15.88 -0.40 -21.78
C VAL A 58 15.41 -1.82 -22.00
N ASP A 59 15.88 -2.80 -21.24
CA ASP A 59 15.30 -4.15 -21.23
C ASP A 59 14.21 -4.28 -20.15
N ILE A 60 13.18 -5.09 -20.42
CA ILE A 60 12.03 -5.25 -19.53
C ILE A 60 11.66 -6.73 -19.47
N SER A 61 12.08 -7.36 -18.37
CA SER A 61 11.91 -8.79 -18.12
C SER A 61 11.37 -9.04 -16.70
N PRO A 62 10.54 -10.08 -16.50
CA PRO A 62 10.14 -10.52 -15.18
C PRO A 62 11.35 -11.11 -14.42
N CYS A 63 11.31 -11.07 -13.09
CA CYS A 63 12.36 -11.60 -12.22
C CYS A 63 11.84 -12.80 -11.39
N PRO A 64 11.62 -13.99 -11.99
CA PRO A 64 11.03 -15.15 -11.30
C PRO A 64 11.93 -15.76 -10.22
N ASP A 65 13.23 -15.45 -10.27
CA ASP A 65 14.24 -15.95 -9.33
C ASP A 65 14.33 -15.11 -8.06
N LEU A 66 13.52 -14.06 -7.95
CA LEU A 66 13.42 -13.20 -6.78
C LEU A 66 12.14 -13.48 -6.00
N SER A 67 12.19 -13.23 -4.70
CA SER A 67 11.04 -13.28 -3.80
C SER A 67 10.91 -11.95 -3.06
N LEU A 68 9.70 -11.41 -3.02
CA LEU A 68 9.36 -10.17 -2.32
C LEU A 68 8.66 -10.50 -1.01
N TRP A 69 9.09 -9.84 0.05
CA TRP A 69 8.62 -10.01 1.42
C TRP A 69 8.31 -8.65 2.03
N ALA A 70 7.31 -8.63 2.90
CA ALA A 70 7.07 -7.53 3.82
C ALA A 70 7.54 -7.94 5.22
N VAL A 71 8.24 -7.05 5.90
CA VAL A 71 8.72 -7.24 7.27
C VAL A 71 7.99 -6.24 8.15
N ILE A 72 7.05 -6.72 8.97
CA ILE A 72 6.16 -5.87 9.76
C ILE A 72 6.59 -5.87 11.23
N PRO A 73 6.62 -4.71 11.90
CA PRO A 73 6.76 -4.63 13.36
C PRO A 73 5.63 -5.39 14.09
N GLY A 74 5.96 -6.22 15.08
CA GLY A 74 5.01 -6.82 16.04
C GLY A 74 4.44 -5.83 17.08
N GLU A 75 3.64 -6.32 18.04
CA GLU A 75 2.86 -5.46 18.96
C GLU A 75 3.56 -5.13 20.31
N GLN A 76 4.74 -5.71 20.62
CA GLN A 76 5.38 -5.59 21.94
C GLN A 76 6.82 -5.03 21.99
N ALA A 77 7.39 -4.49 20.91
CA ALA A 77 8.82 -4.16 20.93
C ALA A 77 9.14 -2.74 21.45
N GLY A 78 9.82 -2.69 22.60
CA GLY A 78 10.68 -1.57 23.00
C GLY A 78 11.94 -1.44 22.13
N ASP A 79 12.62 -0.30 22.29
CA ASP A 79 13.83 0.18 21.60
C ASP A 79 14.80 -0.90 21.08
N ALA A 80 14.84 -1.12 19.77
CA ALA A 80 15.81 -1.99 19.09
C ALA A 80 16.28 -1.42 17.73
N SER A 81 16.42 -0.10 17.63
CA SER A 81 16.85 0.61 16.41
C SER A 81 18.34 0.45 16.06
N SER A 82 19.12 -0.31 16.85
CA SER A 82 20.59 -0.22 16.87
C SER A 82 21.34 -1.27 16.04
N SER A 83 20.67 -2.23 15.41
CA SER A 83 21.36 -3.24 14.57
C SER A 83 20.55 -3.62 13.33
N LEU A 84 20.70 -2.84 12.26
CA LEU A 84 20.37 -3.28 10.90
C LEU A 84 21.03 -4.65 10.64
N PRO A 85 20.35 -5.65 10.07
CA PRO A 85 20.99 -6.90 9.70
C PRO A 85 22.10 -6.61 8.70
N LYS A 86 23.33 -7.04 9.02
CA LYS A 86 24.36 -7.22 8.00
C LYS A 86 23.76 -8.20 7.00
N CYS A 87 23.39 -7.73 5.81
CA CYS A 87 22.86 -8.59 4.77
C CYS A 87 23.90 -9.68 4.49
N ALA A 88 23.67 -10.89 4.99
CA ALA A 88 24.27 -12.08 4.41
C ALA A 88 23.96 -12.02 2.92
N GLY A 89 24.91 -12.34 2.04
CA GLY A 89 24.86 -12.12 0.59
C GLY A 89 23.69 -12.78 -0.20
N GLN A 90 22.62 -13.20 0.49
CA GLN A 90 21.36 -13.72 0.00
C GLN A 90 20.24 -12.65 -0.13
N ALA A 91 20.35 -11.51 0.58
CA ALA A 91 19.42 -10.38 0.42
C ALA A 91 19.82 -9.50 -0.77
N VAL A 92 18.87 -9.24 -1.67
CA VAL A 92 19.05 -8.34 -2.81
C VAL A 92 18.74 -6.89 -2.42
N LEU A 93 17.72 -6.70 -1.57
CA LEU A 93 17.31 -5.38 -1.09
C LEU A 93 16.60 -5.49 0.25
N LEU A 94 16.93 -4.61 1.19
CA LEU A 94 16.14 -4.35 2.39
C LEU A 94 15.96 -2.83 2.52
N THR A 95 14.73 -2.34 2.44
CA THR A 95 14.41 -0.91 2.51
C THR A 95 13.13 -0.66 3.31
N PRO A 96 12.99 0.46 4.03
CA PRO A 96 11.71 0.88 4.58
C PRO A 96 10.65 0.93 3.49
N ASP A 97 9.42 0.56 3.85
CA ASP A 97 8.26 0.69 2.96
C ASP A 97 8.07 2.18 2.62
N PRO A 98 8.05 2.55 1.33
CA PRO A 98 8.03 3.95 0.92
C PRO A 98 6.68 4.63 1.17
N ARG A 99 5.61 3.86 1.46
CA ARG A 99 4.25 4.39 1.61
C ARG A 99 4.04 5.02 2.97
N ALA A 100 4.37 4.30 4.03
CA ALA A 100 4.22 4.74 5.41
C ALA A 100 5.13 3.91 6.33
N GLU A 101 5.70 4.54 7.35
CA GLU A 101 6.59 3.87 8.33
C GLU A 101 5.89 2.70 9.04
N VAL A 102 4.57 2.83 9.26
CA VAL A 102 3.74 1.79 9.89
C VAL A 102 3.75 0.46 9.11
N MET A 103 4.11 0.48 7.82
CA MET A 103 4.18 -0.72 6.97
C MET A 103 5.51 -1.49 7.11
N GLY A 104 6.46 -0.98 7.91
CA GLY A 104 7.73 -1.65 8.15
C GLY A 104 8.65 -1.59 6.94
N TRP A 105 9.13 -2.76 6.48
CA TRP A 105 10.16 -2.86 5.45
C TRP A 105 9.75 -3.77 4.29
N ARG A 106 10.34 -3.50 3.13
CA ARG A 106 10.36 -4.38 1.96
C ARG A 106 11.68 -5.10 1.89
N LEU A 107 11.62 -6.43 1.75
CA LEU A 107 12.76 -7.31 1.57
C LEU A 107 12.63 -8.05 0.24
N ILE A 108 13.67 -7.99 -0.58
CA ILE A 108 13.80 -8.79 -1.81
C ILE A 108 14.96 -9.76 -1.61
N THR A 109 14.70 -11.04 -1.82
CA THR A 109 15.69 -12.12 -1.69
C THR A 109 15.79 -12.91 -2.99
N LYS A 110 16.85 -13.71 -3.14
CA LYS A 110 16.79 -14.84 -4.08
C LYS A 110 15.72 -15.82 -3.63
N LYS A 111 15.09 -16.50 -4.58
CA LYS A 111 14.12 -17.56 -4.30
C LYS A 111 14.78 -18.68 -3.49
N GLY A 112 14.12 -19.14 -2.43
CA GLY A 112 14.64 -20.17 -1.53
C GLY A 112 15.69 -19.69 -0.52
N ALA A 113 15.91 -18.38 -0.39
CA ALA A 113 16.80 -17.83 0.63
C ALA A 113 16.29 -18.12 2.05
N ASN A 114 17.20 -18.31 3.01
CA ASN A 114 16.85 -18.53 4.39
C ASN A 114 16.56 -17.20 5.10
N LEU A 115 15.29 -16.88 5.33
CA LEU A 115 14.88 -15.62 5.94
C LEU A 115 15.39 -15.42 7.36
N SER A 116 15.53 -16.52 8.12
CA SER A 116 16.03 -16.46 9.50
C SER A 116 17.51 -16.06 9.58
N GLU A 117 18.29 -16.33 8.52
CA GLU A 117 19.68 -15.87 8.40
C GLU A 117 19.76 -14.40 7.99
N ILE A 118 18.81 -13.95 7.15
CA ILE A 118 18.77 -12.56 6.66
C ILE A 118 18.24 -11.61 7.74
N ILE A 119 17.20 -12.03 8.46
CA ILE A 119 16.58 -11.29 9.55
C ILE A 119 16.50 -12.22 10.77
N PRO A 120 17.57 -12.26 11.60
CA PRO A 120 17.59 -13.09 12.81
C PRO A 120 16.42 -12.79 13.74
N GLY A 121 15.79 -13.83 14.26
CA GLY A 121 14.61 -13.73 15.13
C GLY A 121 13.30 -13.47 14.40
N SER A 122 13.30 -13.43 13.06
CA SER A 122 12.06 -13.34 12.29
C SER A 122 11.36 -14.69 12.23
N GLU A 123 10.04 -14.65 12.20
CA GLU A 123 9.19 -15.81 11.98
C GLU A 123 8.33 -15.58 10.77
N VAL A 124 8.09 -16.62 9.97
CA VAL A 124 7.17 -16.55 8.84
C VAL A 124 5.72 -16.55 9.37
N GLY A 125 5.03 -15.42 9.24
CA GLY A 125 3.60 -15.26 9.52
C GLY A 125 2.69 -15.45 8.30
N ASP A 126 1.38 -15.46 8.58
CA ASP A 126 0.32 -15.61 7.59
C ASP A 126 0.18 -14.34 6.71
N VAL A 127 -0.06 -14.52 5.42
CA VAL A 127 -0.44 -13.44 4.50
C VAL A 127 -1.70 -12.69 4.96
N GLN A 128 -2.62 -13.36 5.65
CA GLN A 128 -3.82 -12.73 6.18
C GLN A 128 -3.50 -11.72 7.29
N ASP A 129 -2.47 -11.96 8.11
CA ASP A 129 -2.01 -10.99 9.11
C ASP A 129 -1.48 -9.71 8.43
N TYR A 130 -0.75 -9.86 7.32
CA TYR A 130 -0.27 -8.73 6.53
C TYR A 130 -1.44 -7.92 5.92
N HIS A 131 -2.44 -8.60 5.36
CA HIS A 131 -3.63 -7.94 4.83
C HIS A 131 -4.43 -7.24 5.92
N ARG A 132 -4.60 -7.88 7.08
CA ARG A 132 -5.25 -7.29 8.25
C ARG A 132 -4.52 -6.03 8.72
N HIS A 133 -3.19 -6.07 8.79
CA HIS A 133 -2.37 -4.89 9.11
C HIS A 133 -2.59 -3.76 8.10
N ARG A 134 -2.52 -4.04 6.80
CA ARG A 134 -2.79 -3.03 5.75
C ARG A 134 -4.17 -2.41 5.89
N TYR A 135 -5.21 -3.21 6.10
CA TYR A 135 -6.58 -2.71 6.25
C TYR A 135 -6.74 -1.89 7.52
N LYS A 136 -6.15 -2.30 8.64
CA LYS A 136 -6.10 -1.51 9.88
C LYS A 136 -5.43 -0.14 9.67
N GLN A 137 -4.36 -0.10 8.87
CA GLN A 137 -3.61 1.13 8.57
C GLN A 137 -4.20 1.94 7.40
N GLY A 138 -5.23 1.44 6.70
CA GLY A 138 -5.81 2.10 5.53
C GLY A 138 -4.85 2.19 4.33
N ILE A 139 -3.95 1.22 4.16
CA ILE A 139 -2.97 1.17 3.07
C ILE A 139 -3.51 0.26 1.95
N PRO A 140 -3.98 0.82 0.82
CA PRO A 140 -4.45 0.02 -0.30
C PRO A 140 -3.28 -0.65 -1.03
N GLU A 141 -3.46 -1.90 -1.43
CA GLU A 141 -2.48 -2.65 -2.23
C GLU A 141 -3.17 -3.65 -3.17
N GLY A 142 -2.68 -3.75 -4.40
CA GLY A 142 -3.18 -4.71 -5.38
C GLY A 142 -4.48 -4.29 -6.07
N VAL A 143 -4.92 -5.13 -7.00
CA VAL A 143 -6.03 -4.81 -7.92
C VAL A 143 -7.41 -4.76 -7.26
N LYS A 144 -7.59 -5.46 -6.13
CA LYS A 144 -8.85 -5.44 -5.37
C LYS A 144 -9.04 -4.09 -4.67
N ASP A 145 -7.97 -3.58 -4.07
CA ASP A 145 -7.99 -2.31 -3.36
C ASP A 145 -7.97 -1.13 -4.35
N LEU A 146 -7.28 -1.30 -5.50
CA LEU A 146 -7.05 -0.31 -6.54
C LEU A 146 -7.44 -0.83 -7.94
N PRO A 147 -8.74 -0.95 -8.26
CA PRO A 147 -9.17 -1.51 -9.54
C PRO A 147 -8.69 -0.64 -10.72
N PRO A 148 -8.01 -1.24 -11.72
CA PRO A 148 -7.50 -0.52 -12.88
C PRO A 148 -8.59 0.27 -13.61
N GLY A 149 -8.32 1.53 -13.92
CA GLY A 149 -9.26 2.42 -14.61
C GLY A 149 -10.40 2.98 -13.74
N VAL A 150 -10.55 2.51 -12.49
CA VAL A 150 -11.60 2.98 -11.55
C VAL A 150 -11.00 3.77 -10.40
N ALA A 151 -9.90 3.31 -9.81
CA ALA A 151 -9.27 3.96 -8.67
C ALA A 151 -8.63 5.30 -9.07
N LEU A 152 -9.05 6.39 -8.41
CA LEU A 152 -8.46 7.71 -8.61
C LEU A 152 -7.24 7.89 -7.68
N PRO A 153 -6.06 8.32 -8.17
CA PRO A 153 -4.84 8.40 -7.37
C PRO A 153 -4.97 9.22 -6.08
N LEU A 154 -5.64 10.37 -6.15
CA LEU A 154 -5.79 11.27 -5.01
C LEU A 154 -6.84 10.81 -4.00
N GLU A 155 -7.92 10.16 -4.46
CA GLU A 155 -8.89 9.50 -3.57
C GLU A 155 -8.27 8.26 -2.92
N SER A 156 -7.29 7.62 -3.57
CA SER A 156 -6.56 6.46 -3.07
C SER A 156 -5.34 6.82 -2.20
N ASN A 157 -5.22 8.09 -1.80
CA ASN A 157 -4.17 8.60 -0.92
C ASN A 157 -2.73 8.50 -1.46
N LEU A 158 -2.51 8.38 -2.78
CA LEU A 158 -1.15 8.27 -3.34
C LEU A 158 -0.28 9.51 -3.02
N ALA A 159 -0.88 10.69 -2.85
CA ALA A 159 -0.13 11.88 -2.40
C ALA A 159 0.36 11.75 -0.95
N TYR A 160 -0.40 11.08 -0.08
CA TYR A 160 -0.01 10.84 1.31
C TYR A 160 1.00 9.69 1.44
N MET A 161 0.97 8.73 0.51
CA MET A 161 1.89 7.59 0.45
C MET A 161 3.13 7.82 -0.44
N ASN A 162 3.54 9.08 -0.62
CA ASN A 162 4.70 9.47 -1.44
C ASN A 162 4.68 9.01 -2.92
N GLY A 163 3.52 8.62 -3.45
CA GLY A 163 3.35 8.07 -4.80
C GLY A 163 3.26 9.12 -5.91
N ILE A 164 3.06 10.41 -5.57
CA ILE A 164 2.95 11.51 -6.55
C ILE A 164 3.97 12.60 -6.21
N SER A 165 4.71 13.03 -7.23
CA SER A 165 5.50 14.27 -7.16
C SER A 165 4.86 15.33 -8.03
N PHE A 166 4.62 16.50 -7.44
CA PHE A 166 4.08 17.68 -8.12
C PHE A 166 5.18 18.60 -8.68
N THR A 167 6.45 18.27 -8.41
CA THR A 167 7.62 19.07 -8.84
C THR A 167 8.49 18.35 -9.87
N LYS A 168 8.15 17.11 -10.25
CA LYS A 168 8.87 16.37 -11.31
C LYS A 168 8.38 16.78 -12.71
N GLY A 169 9.16 16.40 -13.72
CA GLY A 169 8.80 16.59 -15.13
C GLY A 169 7.55 15.83 -15.56
N CYS A 170 7.19 15.96 -16.84
CA CYS A 170 5.94 15.46 -17.38
C CYS A 170 5.77 13.94 -17.30
N TYR A 171 4.58 13.48 -16.92
CA TYR A 171 4.18 12.08 -16.90
C TYR A 171 2.71 11.91 -17.32
N ILE A 172 2.35 10.69 -17.72
CA ILE A 172 0.99 10.37 -18.20
C ILE A 172 -0.03 10.61 -17.08
N GLY A 173 -1.12 11.32 -17.40
CA GLY A 173 -2.17 11.65 -16.43
C GLY A 173 -1.83 12.77 -15.44
N GLN A 174 -0.70 13.46 -15.63
CA GLN A 174 -0.28 14.56 -14.76
C GLN A 174 -1.29 15.71 -14.71
N GLU A 175 -1.84 16.12 -15.86
CA GLU A 175 -2.70 17.31 -15.93
C GLU A 175 -3.94 17.17 -15.02
N LEU A 176 -4.66 16.06 -15.14
CA LEU A 176 -5.83 15.78 -14.32
C LEU A 176 -5.45 15.70 -12.82
N THR A 177 -4.37 14.98 -12.51
CA THR A 177 -3.88 14.82 -11.13
C THR A 177 -3.48 16.16 -10.50
N ALA A 178 -2.75 16.99 -11.24
CA ALA A 178 -2.31 18.31 -10.78
C ALA A 178 -3.50 19.27 -10.62
N ARG A 179 -4.45 19.27 -11.57
CA ARG A 179 -5.67 20.09 -11.50
C ARG A 179 -6.49 19.76 -10.25
N THR A 180 -6.74 18.48 -9.99
CA THR A 180 -7.46 18.06 -8.78
C THR A 180 -6.69 18.40 -7.49
N HIS A 181 -5.35 18.35 -7.50
CA HIS A 181 -4.55 18.73 -6.34
C HIS A 181 -4.57 20.24 -6.05
N HIS A 182 -4.45 21.08 -7.07
CA HIS A 182 -4.32 22.54 -6.89
C HIS A 182 -5.66 23.27 -6.82
N MET A 183 -6.68 22.81 -7.56
CA MET A 183 -7.97 23.48 -7.67
C MET A 183 -9.11 22.67 -7.06
N GLY A 184 -8.89 21.38 -6.81
CA GLY A 184 -9.94 20.46 -6.35
C GLY A 184 -9.98 20.33 -4.83
N VAL A 185 -11.21 20.17 -4.31
CA VAL A 185 -11.42 19.64 -2.96
C VAL A 185 -11.59 18.13 -3.07
N ILE A 186 -10.66 17.37 -2.51
CA ILE A 186 -10.81 15.90 -2.42
C ILE A 186 -11.85 15.60 -1.35
N ARG A 187 -13.07 15.27 -1.77
CA ARG A 187 -14.21 15.01 -0.87
C ARG A 187 -14.32 13.56 -0.43
N LYS A 188 -13.71 12.63 -1.18
CA LYS A 188 -13.72 11.20 -0.89
C LYS A 188 -12.29 10.66 -0.79
N ARG A 189 -12.07 9.74 0.15
CA ARG A 189 -10.80 9.02 0.28
C ARG A 189 -11.04 7.56 0.64
N LEU A 190 -10.09 6.70 0.26
CA LEU A 190 -9.99 5.36 0.84
C LEU A 190 -9.63 5.52 2.32
N LEU A 191 -10.46 4.93 3.17
CA LEU A 191 -10.34 4.98 4.62
C LEU A 191 -10.45 3.57 5.19
N PRO A 192 -9.68 3.23 6.22
CA PRO A 192 -9.87 1.99 6.96
C PRO A 192 -11.27 1.98 7.59
N VAL A 193 -11.90 0.80 7.59
CA VAL A 193 -13.19 0.55 8.23
C VAL A 193 -13.11 -0.67 9.12
N SER A 194 -13.79 -0.63 10.26
CA SER A 194 -13.96 -1.74 11.19
C SER A 194 -15.43 -2.10 11.29
N PHE A 195 -15.75 -3.38 11.14
CA PHE A 195 -17.10 -3.90 11.20
C PHE A 195 -17.42 -4.41 12.60
N SER A 196 -18.65 -4.20 13.05
CA SER A 196 -19.15 -4.69 14.35
C SER A 196 -19.26 -6.22 14.44
N ALA A 197 -19.27 -6.89 13.29
CA ALA A 197 -19.24 -8.34 13.16
C ALA A 197 -18.32 -8.73 12.00
N PRO A 198 -17.71 -9.93 12.03
CA PRO A 198 -16.92 -10.42 10.91
C PRO A 198 -17.74 -10.46 9.61
N LEU A 199 -17.11 -10.05 8.52
CA LEU A 199 -17.68 -10.14 7.19
C LEU A 199 -17.95 -11.61 6.80
N PRO A 200 -18.97 -11.88 5.97
CA PRO A 200 -19.19 -13.21 5.42
C PRO A 200 -17.94 -13.71 4.70
N LYS A 201 -17.72 -15.03 4.72
CA LYS A 201 -16.59 -15.66 4.01
C LYS A 201 -16.62 -15.39 2.50
N ASP A 202 -17.82 -15.27 1.94
CA ASP A 202 -18.03 -14.94 0.52
C ASP A 202 -17.80 -13.45 0.21
N GLY A 203 -17.52 -12.65 1.24
CA GLY A 203 -17.22 -11.23 1.17
C GLY A 203 -18.46 -10.34 1.04
N ILE A 204 -18.20 -9.03 0.95
CA ILE A 204 -19.19 -8.04 0.53
C ILE A 204 -18.95 -7.75 -0.95
N PRO A 205 -19.99 -7.62 -1.79
CA PRO A 205 -19.84 -7.20 -3.18
C PRO A 205 -19.03 -5.89 -3.29
N GLU A 206 -18.09 -5.84 -4.24
CA GLU A 206 -17.35 -4.60 -4.50
C GLU A 206 -18.34 -3.48 -4.86
N GLY A 207 -18.17 -2.32 -4.23
CA GLY A 207 -19.02 -1.16 -4.51
C GLY A 207 -20.34 -1.15 -3.75
N ALA A 208 -20.57 -2.10 -2.84
CA ALA A 208 -21.70 -2.07 -1.91
C ALA A 208 -21.77 -0.73 -1.17
N GLU A 209 -22.98 -0.19 -1.07
CA GLU A 209 -23.19 1.16 -0.56
C GLU A 209 -23.05 1.20 0.95
N ILE A 210 -22.35 2.22 1.43
CA ILE A 210 -22.22 2.54 2.84
C ILE A 210 -23.06 3.78 3.10
N LEU A 211 -23.93 3.69 4.09
CA LEU A 211 -24.85 4.76 4.48
C LEU A 211 -24.53 5.23 5.90
N THR A 212 -24.93 6.45 6.21
CA THR A 212 -25.05 6.91 7.61
C THR A 212 -26.23 6.21 8.28
N GLU A 213 -26.31 6.23 9.61
CA GLU A 213 -27.50 5.72 10.32
C GLU A 213 -28.79 6.44 9.92
N SER A 214 -28.70 7.70 9.48
CA SER A 214 -29.81 8.48 8.91
C SER A 214 -30.16 8.15 7.45
N GLY A 215 -29.50 7.16 6.85
CA GLY A 215 -29.77 6.69 5.48
C GLY A 215 -29.12 7.51 4.37
N LYS A 216 -28.19 8.42 4.68
CA LYS A 216 -27.51 9.24 3.67
C LYS A 216 -26.35 8.46 3.04
N PRO A 217 -26.10 8.58 1.72
CA PRO A 217 -24.95 7.96 1.07
C PRO A 217 -23.61 8.49 1.60
N ALA A 218 -22.86 7.64 2.29
CA ALA A 218 -21.56 7.95 2.87
C ALA A 218 -20.39 7.47 1.99
N GLY A 219 -20.55 6.39 1.23
CA GLY A 219 -19.50 5.90 0.33
C GLY A 219 -19.76 4.49 -0.18
N LYS A 220 -18.68 3.80 -0.55
CA LYS A 220 -18.74 2.43 -1.08
C LYS A 220 -17.63 1.57 -0.48
N PHE A 221 -17.97 0.32 -0.14
CA PHE A 221 -17.00 -0.69 0.24
C PHE A 221 -16.05 -1.00 -0.93
N ARG A 222 -14.76 -1.20 -0.63
CA ARG A 222 -13.75 -1.54 -1.64
C ARG A 222 -13.26 -2.96 -1.48
N ALA A 223 -12.65 -3.26 -0.34
CA ALA A 223 -12.05 -4.57 -0.06
C ALA A 223 -11.86 -4.74 1.44
N GLY A 224 -11.76 -5.98 1.91
CA GLY A 224 -11.61 -6.29 3.32
C GLY A 224 -11.56 -7.79 3.58
N GLY A 225 -11.40 -8.14 4.84
CA GLY A 225 -11.40 -9.52 5.33
C GLY A 225 -11.51 -9.55 6.85
N GLY A 226 -12.22 -10.55 7.38
CA GLY A 226 -12.53 -10.60 8.80
C GLY A 226 -13.41 -9.42 9.20
N ASP A 227 -12.98 -8.66 10.20
CA ASP A 227 -13.67 -7.48 10.76
C ASP A 227 -13.12 -6.15 10.23
N LEU A 228 -12.23 -6.18 9.23
CA LEU A 228 -11.52 -5.00 8.73
C LEU A 228 -11.62 -4.86 7.22
N GLY A 229 -11.48 -3.63 6.74
CA GLY A 229 -11.37 -3.35 5.31
C GLY A 229 -11.02 -1.91 5.02
N ILE A 230 -11.16 -1.55 3.75
CA ILE A 230 -11.08 -0.18 3.26
C ILE A 230 -12.34 0.16 2.47
N ALA A 231 -12.76 1.41 2.57
CA ALA A 231 -13.92 1.94 1.87
C ALA A 231 -13.61 3.31 1.30
N LEU A 232 -14.18 3.61 0.13
CA LEU A 232 -14.15 4.93 -0.45
C LEU A 232 -15.27 5.77 0.17
N LEU A 233 -14.94 6.57 1.18
CA LEU A 233 -15.91 7.32 1.97
C LEU A 233 -15.79 8.82 1.73
N ARG A 234 -16.91 9.52 1.84
CA ARG A 234 -16.96 10.99 1.91
C ARG A 234 -16.39 11.43 3.25
N LEU A 235 -15.42 12.35 3.22
CA LEU A 235 -14.75 12.85 4.43
C LEU A 235 -15.72 13.53 5.40
N ALA A 236 -16.84 14.05 4.92
CA ALA A 236 -17.88 14.66 5.75
C ALA A 236 -18.53 13.67 6.74
N HIS A 237 -18.51 12.37 6.45
CA HIS A 237 -19.19 11.33 7.23
C HIS A 237 -18.22 10.38 7.95
N VAL A 238 -16.92 10.66 7.94
CA VAL A 238 -15.90 9.71 8.46
C VAL A 238 -16.05 9.44 9.96
N ASN A 239 -16.50 10.43 10.72
CA ASN A 239 -16.67 10.32 12.19
C ASN A 239 -18.11 9.95 12.60
N GLU A 240 -18.99 9.67 11.63
CA GLU A 240 -20.36 9.26 11.90
C GLU A 240 -20.45 7.73 12.00
N PRO A 241 -21.41 7.17 12.78
CA PRO A 241 -21.74 5.76 12.69
C PRO A 241 -22.27 5.41 11.28
N LEU A 242 -21.71 4.35 10.70
CA LEU A 242 -22.02 3.90 9.35
C LEU A 242 -22.65 2.51 9.36
N CYS A 243 -23.34 2.18 8.28
CA CYS A 243 -23.92 0.86 8.07
C CYS A 243 -23.80 0.42 6.61
N ILE A 244 -23.74 -0.88 6.42
CA ILE A 244 -23.74 -1.55 5.12
C ILE A 244 -24.75 -2.70 5.15
N ASP A 245 -25.40 -2.95 4.02
CA ASP A 245 -26.24 -4.14 3.83
C ASP A 245 -25.36 -5.31 3.38
N VAL A 246 -25.42 -6.41 4.11
CA VAL A 246 -24.70 -7.64 3.83
C VAL A 246 -25.69 -8.79 3.79
N GLY A 247 -26.17 -9.12 2.59
CA GLY A 247 -27.10 -10.25 2.41
C GLY A 247 -28.47 -10.02 3.06
N GLY A 248 -28.92 -8.78 3.20
CA GLY A 248 -30.16 -8.38 3.87
C GLY A 248 -29.98 -7.99 5.34
N ASP A 249 -28.81 -8.27 5.92
CA ASP A 249 -28.48 -7.88 7.29
C ASP A 249 -27.75 -6.54 7.33
N LYS A 250 -28.24 -5.63 8.17
CA LYS A 250 -27.62 -4.32 8.36
C LYS A 250 -26.46 -4.41 9.36
N VAL A 251 -25.24 -4.37 8.84
CA VAL A 251 -24.01 -4.43 9.65
C VAL A 251 -23.51 -3.02 9.95
N LYS A 252 -23.25 -2.73 11.22
CA LYS A 252 -22.64 -1.45 11.63
C LYS A 252 -21.13 -1.47 11.38
N LEU A 253 -20.59 -0.33 10.98
CA LEU A 253 -19.16 -0.12 10.84
C LEU A 253 -18.76 1.31 11.25
N SER A 254 -17.48 1.49 11.55
CA SER A 254 -16.86 2.79 11.80
C SER A 254 -15.66 2.98 10.90
N ALA A 255 -15.39 4.22 10.51
CA ALA A 255 -14.17 4.59 9.82
C ALA A 255 -13.26 5.39 10.75
N ASN A 256 -11.95 5.37 10.50
CA ASN A 256 -10.99 6.18 11.22
C ASN A 256 -10.02 6.85 10.25
N THR A 257 -9.53 8.03 10.60
CA THR A 257 -8.44 8.67 9.86
C THR A 257 -7.12 8.05 10.31
N PRO A 258 -6.30 7.47 9.41
CA PRO A 258 -5.02 6.90 9.79
C PRO A 258 -4.06 7.92 10.40
N GLU A 259 -3.36 7.53 11.48
CA GLU A 259 -2.46 8.43 12.22
C GLU A 259 -1.26 8.91 11.39
N TRP A 260 -0.83 8.12 10.41
CA TRP A 260 0.28 8.45 9.51
C TRP A 260 -0.10 9.47 8.44
N TRP A 261 -1.38 9.84 8.30
CA TRP A 261 -1.76 10.90 7.38
C TRP A 261 -1.09 12.22 7.78
N PRO A 262 -0.76 13.08 6.80
CA PRO A 262 -0.24 14.41 7.11
C PRO A 262 -1.23 15.14 8.02
N LYS A 263 -0.77 15.55 9.20
CA LYS A 263 -1.56 16.43 10.06
C LYS A 263 -1.79 17.72 9.27
N SER A 264 -3.05 18.11 9.11
CA SER A 264 -3.37 19.42 8.55
C SER A 264 -2.60 20.45 9.36
N ALA A 265 -1.80 21.29 8.70
CA ALA A 265 -1.22 22.44 9.38
C ALA A 265 -2.40 23.19 10.01
N ALA A 266 -2.36 23.37 11.33
CA ALA A 266 -3.33 24.23 12.00
C ALA A 266 -3.31 25.56 11.23
N LYS A 267 -4.45 25.89 10.60
CA LYS A 267 -4.66 27.23 10.06
C LYS A 267 -4.92 28.18 11.21
#